data_AF-A0A923SUI6-F1
#
_entry.id   AF-A0A923SUI6-F1
#
_cell.length_a   1.000
_cell.length_b   1.000
_cell.length_c   1.000
_cell.angle_alpha   90.00
_cell.angle_beta   90.00
_cell.angle_gamma   90.00
#
_symmetry.space_group_name_H-M   'P 1'
#
loop_
_entity.id
_entity.type
_entity.pdbx_description
1 polymer ?
#
loop_
_entity_poly.entity_id
_entity_poly.type
_entity_poly.pdbx_seq_one_letter_code
_entity_poly.pdbx_strand_id
1 'polypeptide(L)' 'MILDNEDDSVLDYSFSKKELFLMAKFLRQKQEEIPSGLESFCRALEDSIYNNMSLDEVKKFYS' A
#
# COMPACT_ATOMS: atom_id res chain seq x y z
N MET A 1 35.05 -15.44 -13.93
CA MET A 1 34.19 -14.62 -14.80
C MET A 1 33.63 -13.51 -13.94
N ILE A 2 33.47 -12.33 -14.53
CA ILE A 2 33.28 -11.02 -13.90
C ILE A 2 32.17 -11.02 -12.84
N LEU A 3 32.47 -10.39 -11.70
CA LEU A 3 31.53 -9.97 -10.67
C LEU A 3 30.62 -8.91 -11.30
N ASP A 4 29.44 -9.29 -11.79
CA ASP A 4 28.39 -8.31 -12.04
C ASP A 4 27.73 -8.01 -10.70
N ASN A 5 28.26 -6.98 -10.05
CA ASN A 5 27.52 -6.19 -9.08
C ASN A 5 26.30 -5.61 -9.82
N GLU A 6 25.17 -6.31 -9.83
CA GLU A 6 23.90 -5.61 -9.96
C GLU A 6 23.76 -4.79 -8.69
N ASP A 7 24.02 -3.50 -8.86
CA ASP A 7 23.88 -2.44 -7.89
C ASP A 7 22.63 -2.71 -7.04
N ASP A 8 22.84 -3.12 -5.78
CA ASP A 8 21.89 -3.04 -4.69
C ASP A 8 21.57 -1.56 -4.44
N SER A 9 21.10 -0.85 -5.46
CA SER A 9 20.35 0.37 -5.29
C SER A 9 19.03 -0.07 -4.67
N VAL A 10 19.07 -0.41 -3.39
CA VAL A 10 17.93 -0.43 -2.51
C VAL A 10 17.23 0.88 -2.81
N LEU A 11 16.13 0.80 -3.56
CA LEU A 11 15.25 1.93 -3.75
C LEU A 11 14.77 2.26 -2.35
N ASP A 12 15.40 3.24 -1.71
CA ASP A 12 14.99 3.80 -0.43
C ASP A 12 13.73 4.64 -0.66
N TYR A 13 12.70 3.94 -1.13
CA TYR A 13 11.43 4.49 -1.49
C TYR A 13 10.49 4.24 -0.32
N SER A 14 10.25 5.31 0.44
CA SER A 14 9.16 5.37 1.41
C SER A 14 7.95 6.01 0.76
N PHE A 15 6.80 5.34 0.84
CA PHE A 15 5.55 5.97 0.41
C PHE A 15 5.24 7.21 1.26
N SER A 16 4.94 8.32 0.60
CA SER A 16 4.36 9.48 1.25
C SER A 16 2.92 9.19 1.73
N LYS A 17 2.43 9.99 2.68
CA LYS A 17 1.03 9.89 3.14
C LYS A 17 0.01 10.01 2.00
N LYS A 18 0.32 10.83 0.98
CA LYS A 18 -0.54 11.03 -0.19
C LYS A 18 -0.56 9.77 -1.07
N GLU A 19 0.58 9.14 -1.29
CA GLU A 19 0.65 7.90 -2.07
C GLU A 19 -0.04 6.75 -1.36
N LEU A 20 0.15 6.59 -0.05
CA LEU A 20 -0.58 5.60 0.75
C LEU A 20 -2.10 5.83 0.67
N PHE A 21 -2.55 7.09 0.73
CA PHE A 21 -3.95 7.45 0.57
C PHE A 21 -4.50 7.06 -0.82
N LEU A 22 -3.79 7.43 -1.88
CA LEU A 22 -4.20 7.12 -3.25
C LEU A 22 -4.23 5.61 -3.48
N MET A 23 -3.22 4.90 -2.99
CA MET A 23 -3.12 3.45 -3.06
C MET A 23 -4.29 2.79 -2.34
N ALA A 24 -4.57 3.19 -1.10
CA ALA A 24 -5.67 2.65 -0.32
C ALA A 24 -7.02 2.89 -1.01
N LYS A 25 -7.26 4.09 -1.54
CA LYS A 25 -8.50 4.43 -2.26
C LYS A 25 -8.64 3.60 -3.54
N PHE A 26 -7.57 3.46 -4.31
CA PHE A 26 -7.54 2.65 -5.53
C PHE A 26 -7.84 1.17 -5.24
N LEU A 27 -7.12 0.58 -4.28
CA LEU A 27 -7.29 -0.83 -3.92
C LEU A 27 -8.69 -1.10 -3.38
N ARG A 28 -9.26 -0.17 -2.62
CA ARG A 28 -10.65 -0.29 -2.13
C ARG A 28 -11.66 -0.27 -3.26
N GLN A 29 -11.48 0.59 -4.26
CA GLN A 29 -12.36 0.66 -5.44
C GLN A 29 -12.25 -0.58 -6.34
N LYS A 30 -11.09 -1.22 -6.33
CA LYS A 30 -10.76 -2.36 -7.19
C LYS A 30 -10.68 -3.69 -6.44
N GLN A 31 -11.28 -3.78 -5.25
CA GLN A 31 -11.17 -4.93 -4.37
C GLN A 31 -11.55 -6.27 -5.03
N GLU A 32 -12.52 -6.26 -5.95
CA GLU A 32 -12.96 -7.44 -6.70
C GLU A 32 -12.06 -7.78 -7.90
N GLU A 33 -11.21 -6.84 -8.33
CA GLU A 33 -10.31 -6.95 -9.49
C GLU A 33 -8.84 -7.11 -9.06
N ILE A 34 -8.55 -7.25 -7.76
CA ILE A 34 -7.17 -7.34 -7.26
C ILE A 34 -6.53 -8.65 -7.72
N PRO A 35 -5.36 -8.59 -8.38
CA PRO A 35 -4.62 -9.79 -8.76
C PRO A 35 -4.25 -10.65 -7.56
N SER A 36 -4.26 -11.97 -7.77
CA SER A 36 -3.72 -12.89 -6.79
C SER A 36 -2.23 -12.62 -6.53
N GLY A 37 -1.86 -12.57 -5.26
CA GLY A 37 -0.53 -12.17 -4.79
C GLY A 37 -0.47 -10.78 -4.13
N LEU A 38 -1.49 -9.93 -4.32
CA LEU A 38 -1.55 -8.61 -3.69
C LEU A 38 -2.46 -8.55 -2.45
N GLU A 39 -3.16 -9.63 -2.11
CA GLU A 39 -4.13 -9.65 -1.02
C GLU A 39 -3.47 -9.37 0.33
N SER A 40 -2.28 -9.92 0.58
CA SER A 40 -1.54 -9.67 1.82
C SER A 40 -1.13 -8.21 1.97
N PHE A 41 -0.74 -7.56 0.87
CA PHE A 41 -0.41 -6.12 0.88
C PHE A 41 -1.66 -5.27 1.15
N CYS A 42 -2.76 -5.59 0.46
CA CYS A 42 -4.03 -4.87 0.65
C CYS A 42 -4.52 -5.00 2.10
N ARG A 43 -4.43 -6.20 2.66
CA ARG A 43 -4.81 -6.46 4.05
C ARG A 43 -3.92 -5.71 5.04
N ALA A 44 -2.60 -5.71 4.84
CA ALA A 44 -1.69 -4.96 5.69
C ALA A 44 -1.97 -3.45 5.65
N LEU A 45 -2.30 -2.92 4.47
CA LEU A 45 -2.67 -1.52 4.30
C LEU A 45 -3.99 -1.20 5.00
N GLU A 46 -5.02 -2.04 4.83
CA GLU A 46 -6.30 -1.89 5.52
C GLU A 46 -6.13 -1.97 7.05
N ASP A 47 -5.42 -2.99 7.55
CA ASP A 47 -5.13 -3.14 8.97
C ASP A 47 -4.39 -1.91 9.53
N SER A 48 -3.42 -1.38 8.79
CA SER A 48 -2.73 -0.14 9.18
C SER A 48 -3.69 1.05 9.28
N ILE A 49 -4.69 1.16 8.40
CA ILE A 49 -5.66 2.26 8.43
C ILE A 49 -6.63 2.08 9.61
N TYR A 50 -7.23 0.89 9.74
CA TYR A 50 -8.21 0.61 10.77
C TYR A 50 -7.63 0.58 12.19
N ASN A 51 -6.36 0.23 12.36
CA ASN A 51 -5.71 0.23 13.67
C ASN A 51 -5.25 1.63 14.12
N ASN A 52 -5.10 2.59 13.21
CA ASN A 52 -4.60 3.93 13.51
C ASN A 52 -5.66 5.04 13.38
N MET A 53 -6.89 4.71 12.97
CA MET A 53 -7.97 5.67 12.76
C MET A 53 -9.26 5.18 13.40
N SER A 54 -10.04 6.10 13.95
CA SER A 54 -11.42 5.82 14.37
C SER A 54 -12.33 5.56 13.17
N LEU A 55 -13.48 4.93 13.40
CA LEU A 55 -14.45 4.63 12.32
C LEU A 55 -14.90 5.88 11.55
N ASP A 56 -15.04 7.02 12.23
CA ASP A 56 -15.44 8.28 11.59
C ASP A 56 -14.31 8.88 10.76
N GLU A 57 -13.06 8.73 11.20
CA GLU A 57 -11.89 9.11 10.42
C GLU A 57 -11.72 8.23 9.19
N VAL A 58 -11.95 6.93 9.31
CA VAL A 58 -11.90 6.01 8.16
C VAL A 58 -13.00 6.33 7.15
N LYS A 59 -14.22 6.65 7.59
CA LYS A 59 -15.29 7.09 6.68
C LYS A 59 -14.88 8.34 5.91
N LYS A 60 -14.29 9.33 6.59
CA LYS A 60 -13.77 10.54 5.94
C LYS A 60 -12.61 10.25 5.00
N PHE A 61 -11.75 9.29 5.35
CA PHE A 61 -10.62 8.86 4.54
C PHE A 61 -11.06 8.26 3.21
N TYR A 62 -12.12 7.45 3.19
CA TYR A 62 -12.59 6.80 1.95
C TYR A 62 -13.68 7.56 1.19
N SER A 63 -14.20 8.67 1.75
CA SER A 63 -15.12 9.57 1.04
C SER A 63 -14.41 10.29 -0.12
#